data_AF-A0A929I3K4-F1
#
_entry.id   AF-A0A929I3K4-F1
#
_cell.length_a   1.000
_cell.length_b   1.000
_cell.length_c   1.000
_cell.angle_alpha   90.00
_cell.angle_beta   90.00
_cell.angle_gamma   90.00
#
_symmetry.space_group_name_H-M   'P 1'
#
loop_
_entity.id
_entity.type
_entity.pdbx_description
1 polymer ?
#
loop_
_entity_poly.entity_id
_entity_poly.type
_entity_poly.pdbx_seq_one_letter_code
_entity_poly.pdbx_strand_id
1 'polypeptide(L)'
;MLDVAVAYNRYKFLGEEFLTWLWYVIEKNQTLLKSIDRDLVALEVGNRIVFENRRKESAERITIKGESAGLEEGILALKNGALVTELN
;
A
#
# COMPACT_ATOMS: atom_id res chain seq x y z
N MET A 1 8.64 28.40 -8.37
CA MET A 1 9.18 27.07 -8.00
C MET A 1 8.21 26.48 -6.99
N LEU A 2 7.55 25.38 -7.31
CA LEU A 2 6.70 24.71 -6.31
C LEU A 2 7.65 24.12 -5.26
N ASP A 3 7.48 24.51 -4.00
CA ASP A 3 8.24 23.92 -2.90
C ASP A 3 8.01 22.40 -2.91
N VAL A 4 9.08 21.62 -2.83
CA VAL A 4 9.03 20.14 -2.84
C VAL A 4 8.10 19.63 -1.74
N ALA A 5 8.05 20.29 -0.58
CA ALA A 5 7.14 19.93 0.51
C ALA A 5 5.66 20.16 0.14
N VAL A 6 5.36 21.23 -0.59
CA VAL A 6 4.01 21.51 -1.09
C VAL A 6 3.61 20.50 -2.16
N ALA A 7 4.53 20.18 -3.08
CA ALA A 7 4.33 19.14 -4.10
C ALA A 7 4.05 17.79 -3.44
N TYR A 8 4.90 17.38 -2.49
CA TYR A 8 4.76 16.12 -1.76
C TYR A 8 3.40 16.02 -1.07
N ASN A 9 3.01 17.04 -0.29
CA ASN A 9 1.73 17.00 0.41
C ASN A 9 0.52 16.99 -0.52
N ARG A 10 0.61 17.67 -1.68
CA ARG A 10 -0.44 17.68 -2.69
C ARG A 10 -0.56 16.33 -3.42
N TYR A 11 0.55 15.65 -3.68
CA TYR A 11 0.59 14.48 -4.55
C TYR A 11 0.89 13.15 -3.84
N LYS A 12 1.09 13.15 -2.51
CA LYS A 12 1.34 11.91 -1.73
C LYS A 12 0.27 10.84 -1.91
N PHE A 13 -0.97 11.25 -2.21
CA PHE A 13 -2.07 10.32 -2.47
C PHE A 13 -1.76 9.36 -3.63
N LEU A 14 -0.98 9.80 -4.64
CA LEU A 14 -0.57 8.95 -5.76
C LEU A 14 0.31 7.79 -5.29
N GLY A 15 1.22 8.06 -4.36
CA GLY A 15 2.04 7.02 -3.75
C GLY A 15 1.18 6.02 -2.97
N GLU A 16 0.18 6.51 -2.25
CA GLU A 16 -0.72 5.69 -1.42
C GLU A 16 -1.66 4.81 -2.26
N GLU A 17 -2.21 5.36 -3.34
CA GLU A 17 -2.99 4.61 -4.32
C GLU A 17 -2.12 3.57 -5.04
N PHE A 18 -0.90 3.95 -5.43
CA PHE A 18 0.05 3.03 -6.05
C PHE A 18 0.42 1.87 -5.12
N LEU A 19 0.76 2.13 -3.86
CA LEU A 19 1.09 1.08 -2.90
C LEU A 19 -0.12 0.17 -2.62
N THR A 20 -1.33 0.74 -2.57
CA THR A 20 -2.56 -0.03 -2.39
C THR A 20 -2.81 -0.96 -3.57
N TRP A 21 -2.63 -0.46 -4.80
CA TRP A 21 -2.70 -1.28 -6.01
C TRP A 21 -1.61 -2.35 -6.04
N LEU A 22 -0.36 -1.99 -5.72
CA LEU A 22 0.77 -2.92 -5.71
C LEU A 22 0.53 -4.08 -4.75
N TRP A 23 0.07 -3.78 -3.53
CA TRP A 23 -0.32 -4.80 -2.56
C TRP A 23 -1.40 -5.74 -3.11
N TYR A 24 -2.47 -5.19 -3.69
CA TYR A 24 -3.51 -5.99 -4.33
C TYR A 24 -2.96 -6.92 -5.43
N VAL A 25 -2.06 -6.42 -6.28
CA VAL A 25 -1.46 -7.21 -7.36
C VAL A 25 -0.57 -8.33 -6.81
N ILE A 26 0.23 -8.05 -5.78
CA ILE A 26 1.07 -9.06 -5.10
C ILE A 26 0.20 -10.20 -4.54
N GLU A 27 -0.93 -9.86 -3.91
CA GLU A 27 -1.82 -10.81 -3.25
C GLU A 27 -2.75 -11.57 -4.19
N LYS A 28 -3.18 -10.94 -5.29
CA LYS A 28 -4.27 -11.47 -6.14
C LYS A 28 -3.89 -11.76 -7.58
N ASN A 29 -2.82 -11.16 -8.10
CA ASN A 29 -2.50 -11.25 -9.53
C ASN A 29 -1.00 -11.12 -9.84
N GLN A 30 -0.16 -12.01 -9.28
CA GLN A 30 1.27 -12.04 -9.60
C GLN A 30 1.57 -12.36 -11.07
N THR A 31 0.65 -13.01 -11.78
CA THR A 31 0.77 -13.26 -13.22
C THR A 31 0.86 -11.96 -14.03
N LEU A 32 0.16 -10.90 -13.60
CA LEU A 32 0.29 -9.58 -14.21
C LEU A 32 1.74 -9.07 -14.14
N LEU A 33 2.40 -9.20 -12.99
CA LEU A 33 3.79 -8.79 -12.83
C LEU A 33 4.72 -9.59 -13.74
N LYS A 34 4.53 -10.91 -13.81
CA LYS A 34 5.28 -11.81 -14.71
C LYS A 34 5.07 -11.52 -16.20
N SER A 35 3.96 -10.90 -16.57
CA SER A 35 3.70 -10.50 -17.95
C SER A 35 4.47 -9.25 -18.37
N ILE A 36 4.79 -8.38 -17.39
CA ILE A 36 5.57 -7.14 -17.58
C ILE A 36 7.06 -7.46 -17.56
N ASP A 37 7.49 -8.27 -16.59
CA ASP A 37 8.86 -8.74 -16.44
C ASP A 37 8.87 -10.27 -16.33
N ARG A 38 9.36 -10.93 -17.38
CA ARG A 38 9.42 -12.40 -17.44
C ARG A 38 10.49 -12.99 -16.52
N ASP A 39 11.48 -12.20 -16.14
CA ASP A 39 12.57 -12.63 -15.26
C ASP A 39 12.19 -12.46 -13.77
N LEU A 40 11.05 -11.85 -13.48
CA LEU A 40 10.52 -11.72 -12.14
C LEU A 40 10.15 -13.09 -11.55
N VAL A 41 10.97 -13.56 -10.61
CA VAL A 41 10.78 -14.83 -9.91
C VAL A 41 9.59 -14.75 -8.93
N ALA A 42 9.66 -13.79 -8.00
CA ALA A 42 8.65 -13.54 -6.99
C ALA A 42 8.71 -12.08 -6.53
N LEU A 43 7.56 -11.54 -6.12
CA LEU A 43 7.45 -10.30 -5.38
C LEU A 43 6.50 -10.55 -4.22
N GLU A 44 7.01 -10.36 -3.00
CA GLU A 44 6.28 -10.63 -1.76
C GLU A 44 6.29 -9.38 -0.88
N VAL A 45 5.26 -9.22 -0.07
CA VAL A 45 5.29 -8.23 1.02
C VAL A 45 6.22 -8.79 2.09
N GLY A 46 7.13 -7.96 2.61
CA GLY A 46 7.95 -8.38 3.74
C GLY A 46 7.14 -8.39 5.05
N ASN A 47 7.81 -8.05 6.14
CA ASN A 47 7.26 -8.26 7.47
C ASN A 47 6.33 -7.15 7.97
N ARG A 48 6.04 -6.10 7.17
CA ARG A 48 5.25 -4.96 7.63
C ARG A 48 4.46 -4.28 6.51
N ILE A 49 3.20 -4.01 6.82
CA ILE A 49 2.32 -3.15 6.02
C ILE A 49 1.64 -2.11 6.92
N VAL A 50 1.50 -0.88 6.41
CA VAL A 50 0.84 0.21 7.13
C VAL A 50 -0.31 0.76 6.31
N PHE A 51 -1.47 0.86 6.93
CA PHE A 51 -2.67 1.50 6.39
C PHE A 51 -2.95 2.80 7.14
N GLU A 52 -3.30 3.86 6.41
CA GLU A 52 -3.78 5.11 7.00
C GLU A 52 -5.12 5.53 6.42
N ASN A 53 -6.05 5.93 7.28
CA ASN A 53 -7.31 6.57 6.90
C ASN A 53 -7.30 8.03 7.36
N ARG A 54 -7.37 8.97 6.41
CA ARG A 54 -7.28 10.41 6.66
C ARG A 54 -8.60 11.16 6.47
N ARG A 55 -9.74 10.45 6.43
CA ARG A 55 -11.06 11.06 6.16
C ARG A 55 -11.64 11.88 7.33
N LYS A 56 -10.95 12.01 8.47
CA LYS A 56 -11.41 12.77 9.67
C LYS A 56 -10.28 13.59 10.28
N GLU A 57 -10.60 14.46 11.25
CA GLU A 57 -9.64 15.23 12.07
C GLU A 57 -8.62 14.34 12.80
N SER A 58 -8.89 13.04 12.93
CA SER A 58 -7.96 12.03 13.42
C SER A 58 -7.52 11.10 12.28
N ALA A 59 -6.21 11.01 12.03
CA ALA A 59 -5.65 9.97 11.17
C ALA A 59 -5.63 8.63 11.94
N GLU A 60 -6.34 7.63 11.43
CA GLU A 60 -6.24 6.26 11.94
C GLU A 60 -5.08 5.57 11.22
N ARG A 61 -4.18 4.94 11.98
CA ARG A 61 -3.04 4.19 11.46
C ARG A 61 -3.08 2.77 11.96
N ILE A 62 -3.14 1.81 11.03
CA ILE A 62 -3.11 0.38 11.31
C ILE A 62 -1.77 -0.14 10.81
N THR A 63 -1.04 -0.84 11.67
CA THR A 63 0.24 -1.48 11.31
C THR A 63 0.13 -2.97 11.57
N ILE A 64 0.34 -3.76 10.53
CA ILE A 64 0.37 -5.22 10.62
C ILE A 64 1.84 -5.64 10.52
N LYS A 65 2.29 -6.51 11.41
CA LYS A 65 3.65 -7.04 11.45
C LYS A 65 3.63 -8.57 11.48
N GLY A 66 4.55 -9.21 10.76
CA GLY A 66 4.73 -10.67 10.75
C GLY A 66 5.00 -11.23 9.35
N GLU A 67 5.48 -12.47 9.28
CA GLU A 67 5.78 -13.19 8.01
C GLU A 67 4.55 -13.49 7.16
N SER A 68 3.36 -13.34 7.73
CA SER A 68 2.09 -13.40 7.01
C SER A 68 1.27 -12.20 7.44
N ALA A 69 1.63 -11.01 6.95
CA ALA A 69 0.84 -9.81 7.17
C ALA A 69 -0.62 -10.11 6.78
N GLY A 70 -1.51 -10.13 7.77
CA GLY A 70 -2.89 -10.60 7.64
C GLY A 70 -3.64 -9.87 6.52
N LEU A 71 -3.91 -10.60 5.44
CA LEU A 71 -4.71 -10.12 4.32
C LEU A 71 -6.11 -9.70 4.77
N GLU A 72 -6.67 -10.36 5.78
CA GLU A 72 -8.00 -10.09 6.30
C GLU A 72 -8.11 -8.71 6.96
N GLU A 73 -7.19 -8.38 7.87
CA GLU A 73 -7.12 -7.08 8.53
C GLU A 73 -6.81 -5.97 7.52
N GLY A 74 -5.95 -6.24 6.54
CA GLY A 74 -5.66 -5.30 5.45
C GLY A 74 -6.90 -5.02 4.58
N ILE A 75 -7.65 -6.05 4.20
CA ILE A 75 -8.91 -5.89 3.45
C ILE A 75 -9.94 -5.11 4.28
N LEU A 76 -10.03 -5.37 5.58
CA LEU A 76 -10.93 -4.63 6.47
C LEU A 76 -10.55 -3.15 6.55
N ALA A 77 -9.26 -2.83 6.65
CA ALA A 77 -8.76 -1.46 6.64
C ALA A 77 -9.13 -0.73 5.33
N LEU A 78 -8.94 -1.38 4.18
CA LEU A 78 -9.34 -0.82 2.88
C LEU A 78 -10.84 -0.58 2.80
N LYS A 79 -11.68 -1.51 3.28
CA LYS A 79 -13.15 -1.33 3.32
C LYS A 79 -13.57 -0.11 4.13
N ASN A 80 -12.81 0.24 5.17
CA ASN A 80 -13.05 1.44 5.98
C ASN A 80 -12.49 2.73 5.34
N GLY A 81 -11.86 2.64 4.16
CA GLY A 81 -11.33 3.77 3.41
C GLY A 81 -9.87 4.13 3.72
N ALA A 82 -9.13 3.23 4.37
CA ALA A 82 -7.69 3.37 4.52
C ALA A 82 -6.96 3.07 3.20
N LEU A 83 -5.75 3.61 3.04
CA LEU A 83 -4.82 3.30 1.95
C LEU A 83 -3.51 2.79 2.51
N VAL A 84 -2.80 1.98 1.72
CA VAL A 84 -1.43 1.55 2.05
C VAL A 84 -0.49 2.75 1.96
N THR A 85 0.25 3.00 3.04
CA THR A 85 1.25 4.08 3.12
C THR A 85 2.69 3.56 3.23
N GLU A 86 2.87 2.28 3.56
CA GLU A 86 4.16 1.63 3.69
C GLU A 86 4.03 0.13 3.42
N LEU A 87 4.97 -0.42 2.65
CA LEU A 87 5.21 -1.86 2.44
C LEU A 87 6.71 -2.10 2.72
N ASN A 88 7.02 -3.07 3.57
CA ASN A 88 8.40 -3.44 3.92
C ASN A 88 8.49 -4.93 4.18
#